data_AF-A0A486T0L2-F1
#
_entry.id   AF-A0A486T0L2-F1
#
_cell.length_a   1.000
_cell.length_b   1.000
_cell.length_c   1.000
_cell.angle_alpha   90.00
_cell.angle_beta   90.00
_cell.angle_gamma   90.00
#
_symmetry.space_group_name_H-M   'P 1'
#
loop_
_entity.id
_entity.type
_entity.pdbx_description
1 polymer ?
#
loop_
_entity_poly.entity_id
_entity_poly.type
_entity_poly.pdbx_seq_one_letter_code
_entity_poly.pdbx_strand_id
1 'polypeptide(L)'
;MTTDITELAQSLKAAAEKATQGRWEYYPGNTSIEYNVDSMDEDQGSIVYVDSGDFTQAQTDRNGEFIALANPANILALVEALEKANRYIEELREWNAGLAQESCERQQRISELLQGKVGSALLERENHHVEVVGKLTEHITELESEVEKWKQEAEVWEKVAEKQLATAIELEARTVKLPESFKLAKSSSGLTCYYADEVDAALTAAGIKVEAK
;
A
#
# COMPACT_ATOMS: atom_id res chain seq x y z
N MET A 1 -35.74 -36.90 -35.00
CA MET A 1 -34.27 -36.92 -34.92
C MET A 1 -33.82 -35.48 -34.76
N THR A 2 -33.00 -35.15 -33.76
CA THR A 2 -32.37 -33.83 -33.67
C THR A 2 -31.26 -33.76 -34.71
N THR A 3 -31.50 -33.08 -35.82
CA THR A 3 -30.46 -32.75 -36.79
C THR A 3 -29.41 -31.88 -36.09
N ASP A 4 -28.14 -32.28 -36.11
CA ASP A 4 -27.06 -31.41 -35.62
C ASP A 4 -27.02 -30.15 -36.48
N ILE A 5 -27.33 -29.01 -35.87
CA ILE A 5 -27.42 -27.71 -36.56
C ILE A 5 -26.09 -27.32 -37.21
N THR A 6 -24.97 -27.72 -36.62
CA THR A 6 -23.63 -27.41 -37.13
C THR A 6 -23.35 -28.22 -38.40
N GLU A 7 -23.64 -29.52 -38.36
CA GLU A 7 -23.50 -30.41 -39.52
C GLU A 7 -24.45 -30.01 -40.65
N LEU A 8 -25.69 -29.63 -40.31
CA LEU A 8 -26.67 -29.11 -41.27
C LEU A 8 -26.18 -27.83 -41.93
N ALA A 9 -25.70 -26.86 -41.16
CA ALA A 9 -25.18 -25.60 -41.70
C ALA A 9 -23.98 -25.82 -42.63
N GLN A 10 -23.06 -26.72 -42.25
CA GLN A 10 -21.90 -27.08 -43.08
C GLN A 10 -22.31 -27.78 -44.37
N SER A 11 -23.24 -28.74 -44.28
CA SER A 11 -23.75 -29.49 -45.43
C SER A 11 -24.49 -28.57 -46.40
N LEU A 12 -25.34 -27.68 -45.87
CA LEU A 12 -26.09 -26.71 -46.68
C LEU A 12 -25.15 -25.73 -47.37
N LYS A 13 -24.09 -25.27 -46.70
CA LYS A 13 -23.05 -24.43 -47.29
C LYS A 13 -22.35 -25.15 -48.45
N ALA A 14 -21.93 -26.40 -48.25
CA ALA A 14 -21.26 -27.18 -49.29
C ALA A 14 -22.18 -27.45 -50.50
N ALA A 15 -23.47 -27.70 -50.27
CA ALA A 15 -24.45 -27.85 -51.33
C ALA A 15 -24.68 -26.53 -52.10
N ALA A 16 -24.77 -25.40 -51.38
CA ALA A 16 -24.91 -24.07 -51.97
C ALA A 16 -23.71 -23.68 -52.86
N GLU A 17 -22.49 -24.06 -52.46
CA GLU A 17 -21.27 -23.82 -53.24
C GLU A 17 -21.20 -24.65 -54.53
N LYS A 18 -21.83 -25.84 -54.54
CA LYS A 18 -21.92 -26.73 -55.72
C LYS A 18 -23.04 -26.33 -56.68
N ALA A 19 -24.12 -25.76 -56.15
CA ALA A 19 -25.26 -25.32 -56.93
C ALA A 19 -24.89 -24.17 -57.87
N THR A 20 -25.76 -23.90 -58.86
CA THR A 20 -25.56 -22.80 -59.80
C THR A 20 -25.56 -21.45 -59.09
N GLN A 21 -24.47 -20.70 -59.23
CA GLN A 21 -24.29 -19.42 -58.56
C GLN A 21 -25.15 -18.31 -59.19
N GLY A 22 -25.50 -17.31 -58.39
CA GLY A 22 -26.31 -16.18 -58.83
C GLY A 22 -27.73 -16.22 -58.27
N ARG A 23 -28.54 -15.23 -58.66
CA ARG A 23 -29.92 -15.11 -58.20
C ARG A 23 -30.79 -16.12 -58.94
N TRP A 24 -31.53 -16.93 -58.18
CA TRP A 24 -32.58 -17.79 -58.74
C TRP A 24 -33.89 -17.03 -58.72
N GLU A 25 -34.66 -17.14 -59.79
CA GLU A 25 -35.95 -16.49 -59.93
C GLU A 25 -37.05 -17.54 -59.94
N TYR A 26 -38.09 -17.29 -59.15
CA TYR A 26 -39.27 -18.12 -59.16
C TYR A 26 -40.09 -17.84 -60.43
N TYR A 27 -40.24 -18.86 -61.26
CA TYR A 27 -41.10 -18.83 -62.45
C TYR A 27 -42.36 -19.66 -62.19
N PRO A 28 -43.51 -19.00 -61.94
CA PRO A 28 -44.78 -19.71 -61.73
C PRO A 28 -45.11 -20.62 -62.92
N GLY A 29 -45.46 -21.88 -62.66
CA GLY A 29 -45.83 -22.85 -63.68
C GLY A 29 -44.70 -23.76 -64.20
N ASN A 30 -43.43 -23.40 -63.95
CA ASN A 30 -42.27 -24.22 -64.32
C ASN A 30 -41.59 -24.90 -63.11
N THR A 31 -42.14 -24.70 -61.91
CA THR A 31 -41.61 -25.26 -60.66
C THR A 31 -42.60 -26.30 -60.13
N SER A 32 -42.18 -27.56 -60.00
CA SER A 32 -43.01 -28.62 -59.43
C SER A 32 -42.27 -29.36 -58.31
N ILE A 33 -42.92 -29.47 -57.15
CA ILE A 33 -42.58 -30.41 -56.08
C ILE A 33 -43.79 -31.31 -55.95
N GLU A 34 -43.63 -32.60 -56.24
CA GLU A 34 -44.73 -33.57 -56.34
C GLU A 34 -44.50 -34.70 -55.35
N TYR A 35 -45.57 -35.29 -54.82
CA TYR A 35 -45.43 -36.51 -54.05
C TYR A 35 -44.83 -37.60 -54.93
N ASN A 36 -43.82 -38.30 -54.42
CA ASN A 36 -43.23 -39.40 -55.14
C ASN A 36 -44.25 -40.54 -55.25
N VAL A 37 -44.83 -40.74 -56.43
CA VAL A 37 -45.87 -41.75 -56.71
C VAL A 37 -45.38 -43.18 -56.43
N ASP A 38 -44.06 -43.40 -56.45
CA ASP A 38 -43.43 -44.70 -56.17
C ASP A 38 -43.01 -44.87 -54.70
N SER A 39 -43.09 -43.81 -53.88
CA SER A 39 -42.77 -43.88 -52.46
C SER A 39 -44.06 -43.95 -51.63
N MET A 40 -44.14 -44.93 -50.73
CA MET A 40 -45.26 -45.04 -49.77
C MET A 40 -45.22 -43.96 -48.66
N ASP A 41 -44.32 -42.99 -48.75
CA ASP A 41 -44.16 -41.89 -47.81
C ASP A 41 -44.80 -40.63 -48.42
N GLU A 42 -46.08 -40.41 -48.08
CA GLU A 42 -46.86 -39.26 -48.53
C GLU A 42 -46.38 -37.94 -47.90
N ASP A 43 -45.43 -37.96 -46.95
CA ASP A 43 -44.93 -36.76 -46.27
C ASP A 43 -43.70 -36.12 -46.97
N GLN A 44 -43.23 -36.70 -48.09
CA GLN A 44 -42.04 -36.22 -48.81
C GLN A 44 -42.37 -35.76 -50.24
N GLY A 45 -42.16 -34.46 -50.47
CA GLY A 45 -42.17 -33.88 -51.81
C GLY A 45 -40.87 -34.22 -52.57
N SER A 46 -41.02 -34.73 -53.78
CA SER A 46 -39.95 -34.94 -54.76
C SER A 46 -39.81 -33.71 -55.66
N ILE A 47 -38.57 -33.27 -55.85
CA ILE A 47 -38.26 -32.17 -56.78
C ILE A 47 -38.22 -32.75 -58.19
N VAL A 48 -39.13 -32.31 -59.05
CA VAL A 48 -39.22 -32.82 -60.42
C VAL A 48 -38.41 -31.94 -61.35
N TYR A 49 -37.53 -32.56 -62.14
CA TYR A 49 -36.82 -31.87 -63.21
C TYR A 49 -37.70 -31.74 -64.45
N VAL A 50 -37.80 -30.52 -64.96
CA VAL A 50 -38.37 -30.23 -66.28
C VAL A 50 -37.21 -29.82 -67.19
N ASP A 51 -36.97 -30.58 -68.25
CA ASP A 51 -35.92 -30.28 -69.22
C ASP A 51 -36.29 -29.05 -70.04
N SER A 52 -35.77 -27.88 -69.62
CA SER A 52 -35.89 -26.62 -70.36
C SER A 52 -34.74 -26.40 -71.35
N GLY A 53 -33.71 -27.26 -71.35
CA GLY A 53 -32.46 -27.08 -72.11
C GLY A 53 -31.48 -26.03 -71.55
N ASP A 54 -31.84 -25.32 -70.46
CA ASP A 54 -31.03 -24.22 -69.90
C ASP A 54 -29.89 -24.67 -68.98
N PHE A 55 -29.95 -25.91 -68.47
CA PHE A 55 -28.95 -26.48 -67.57
C PHE A 55 -28.50 -27.87 -68.02
N THR A 56 -27.22 -28.17 -67.79
CA THR A 56 -26.73 -29.55 -67.91
C THR A 56 -27.31 -30.43 -66.80
N GLN A 57 -27.43 -31.74 -67.03
CA GLN A 57 -27.90 -32.68 -66.01
C GLN A 57 -27.12 -32.55 -64.69
N ALA A 58 -25.79 -32.40 -64.75
CA ALA A 58 -24.96 -32.23 -63.56
C ALA A 58 -25.26 -30.92 -62.79
N GLN A 59 -25.71 -29.85 -63.46
CA GLN A 59 -26.15 -28.62 -62.79
C GLN A 59 -27.52 -28.82 -62.17
N THR A 60 -28.44 -29.47 -62.88
CA THR A 60 -29.75 -29.85 -62.38
C THR A 60 -29.65 -30.69 -61.11
N ASP A 61 -28.80 -31.72 -61.11
CA ASP A 61 -28.63 -32.62 -59.96
C ASP A 61 -28.13 -31.84 -58.72
N ARG A 62 -27.11 -30.99 -58.89
CA ARG A 62 -26.58 -30.16 -57.79
C ARG A 62 -27.59 -29.15 -57.26
N ASN A 63 -28.40 -28.56 -58.15
CA ASN A 63 -29.46 -27.65 -57.75
C ASN A 63 -30.56 -28.39 -56.97
N GLY A 64 -30.95 -29.58 -57.44
CA GLY A 64 -31.89 -30.46 -56.75
C GLY A 64 -31.39 -30.88 -55.36
N GLU A 65 -30.13 -31.31 -55.25
CA GLU A 65 -29.47 -31.63 -53.97
C GLU A 65 -29.54 -30.45 -52.99
N PHE A 66 -29.22 -29.24 -53.45
CA PHE A 66 -29.29 -28.04 -52.61
C PHE A 66 -30.72 -27.73 -52.15
N ILE A 67 -31.71 -27.76 -53.05
CA ILE A 67 -33.11 -27.47 -52.72
C ILE A 67 -33.67 -28.52 -51.75
N ALA A 68 -33.38 -29.80 -51.98
CA ALA A 68 -33.82 -30.89 -51.11
C ALA A 68 -33.24 -30.75 -49.70
N LEU A 69 -31.97 -30.34 -49.59
CA LEU A 69 -31.32 -30.05 -48.32
C LEU A 69 -31.85 -28.76 -47.68
N ALA A 70 -32.20 -27.75 -48.47
CA ALA A 70 -32.82 -26.48 -48.06
C ALA A 70 -34.35 -26.60 -47.81
N ASN A 71 -34.85 -27.78 -47.47
CA ASN A 71 -36.27 -28.00 -47.23
C ASN A 71 -36.79 -27.19 -46.02
N PRO A 72 -38.12 -27.02 -45.89
CA PRO A 72 -38.71 -26.22 -44.80
C PRO A 72 -38.26 -26.63 -43.40
N ALA A 73 -38.13 -27.94 -43.12
CA ALA A 73 -37.72 -28.42 -41.80
C ALA A 73 -36.29 -27.98 -41.45
N ASN A 74 -35.37 -28.11 -42.40
CA ASN A 74 -33.97 -27.71 -42.22
C ASN A 74 -33.81 -26.19 -42.10
N ILE A 75 -34.55 -25.41 -42.91
CA ILE A 75 -34.53 -23.95 -42.81
C ILE A 75 -35.10 -23.47 -41.47
N LEU A 76 -36.23 -24.04 -41.03
CA LEU A 76 -36.81 -23.73 -39.72
C LEU A 76 -35.85 -24.07 -38.58
N ALA A 77 -35.19 -25.22 -38.64
CA ALA A 77 -34.20 -25.62 -37.65
C ALA A 77 -33.03 -24.62 -37.55
N LEU A 78 -32.51 -24.14 -38.69
CA LEU A 78 -31.46 -23.12 -38.71
C LEU A 78 -31.94 -21.76 -38.19
N VAL A 79 -33.15 -21.34 -38.53
CA VAL A 79 -33.76 -20.09 -38.03
C VAL A 79 -33.96 -20.14 -36.52
N GLU A 80 -34.53 -21.22 -36.00
CA GLU A 80 -34.72 -21.39 -34.56
C GLU A 80 -33.39 -21.38 -33.80
N ALA A 81 -32.35 -22.01 -34.35
CA ALA A 81 -31.02 -22.02 -33.76
C ALA A 81 -30.41 -20.62 -33.75
N LEU A 82 -30.57 -19.85 -34.84
CA LEU A 82 -30.10 -18.47 -34.95
C LEU A 82 -30.82 -17.56 -33.94
N GLU A 83 -32.14 -17.69 -33.81
CA GLU A 83 -32.93 -16.94 -32.83
C GLU A 83 -32.51 -17.25 -31.39
N LYS A 84 -32.26 -18.54 -31.07
CA LYS A 84 -31.74 -18.96 -29.76
C LYS A 84 -30.35 -18.37 -29.49
N ALA A 85 -29.45 -18.41 -30.48
CA ALA A 85 -28.12 -17.84 -30.35
C ALA A 85 -28.15 -16.31 -30.13
N ASN A 86 -29.02 -15.60 -30.87
CA ASN A 86 -29.18 -14.15 -30.71
C ASN A 86 -29.73 -13.78 -29.32
N ARG A 87 -30.74 -14.52 -28.83
CA ARG A 87 -31.25 -14.31 -27.45
C ARG A 87 -30.15 -14.51 -26.41
N TYR A 88 -29.38 -15.59 -26.54
CA TYR A 88 -28.27 -15.87 -25.63
C TYR A 88 -27.18 -14.78 -25.65
N ILE A 89 -26.87 -14.23 -26.83
CA ILE A 89 -25.92 -13.11 -26.96
C ILE A 89 -26.44 -11.85 -26.26
N GLU A 90 -27.73 -11.54 -26.38
CA GLU A 90 -28.33 -10.39 -25.69
C GLU A 90 -28.33 -10.57 -24.17
N GLU A 91 -28.70 -11.75 -23.66
CA GLU A 91 -28.60 -12.07 -22.23
C GLU A 91 -27.17 -11.94 -21.70
N LEU A 92 -26.17 -12.41 -22.46
CA LEU A 92 -24.76 -12.24 -22.12
C LEU A 92 -24.33 -10.78 -22.11
N ARG A 93 -24.83 -9.95 -23.03
CA ARG A 93 -24.54 -8.51 -23.08
C ARG A 93 -25.10 -7.80 -21.86
N GLU A 94 -26.34 -8.11 -21.49
CA GLU A 94 -26.99 -7.54 -20.30
C GLU A 94 -26.25 -7.94 -19.02
N TRP A 95 -25.91 -9.23 -18.88
CA TRP A 95 -25.15 -9.72 -17.74
C TRP A 95 -23.76 -9.08 -17.63
N ASN A 96 -23.03 -8.95 -18.74
CA ASN A 96 -21.73 -8.29 -18.77
C ASN A 96 -21.82 -6.81 -18.42
N ALA A 97 -22.88 -6.12 -18.87
CA ALA A 97 -23.14 -4.73 -18.50
C ALA A 97 -23.38 -4.60 -16.99
N GLY A 98 -24.18 -5.50 -16.39
CA GLY A 98 -24.39 -5.56 -14.95
C GLY A 98 -23.11 -5.79 -14.16
N LEU A 99 -22.26 -6.74 -14.57
CA LEU A 99 -20.96 -6.98 -13.95
C LEU A 99 -20.01 -5.77 -14.05
N ALA A 100 -20.00 -5.10 -15.20
CA ALA A 100 -19.17 -3.90 -15.39
C ALA A 100 -19.62 -2.78 -14.45
N GLN A 101 -20.93 -2.58 -14.30
CA GLN A 101 -21.50 -1.63 -13.36
C GLN A 101 -21.12 -1.99 -11.91
N GLU A 102 -21.35 -3.23 -11.48
CA GLU A 102 -20.97 -3.68 -10.13
C GLU A 102 -19.48 -3.49 -9.85
N SER A 103 -18.63 -3.79 -10.83
CA SER A 103 -17.18 -3.60 -10.72
C SER A 103 -16.83 -2.11 -10.51
N CYS A 104 -17.46 -1.22 -11.27
CA CYS A 104 -17.25 0.22 -11.13
C CYS A 104 -17.68 0.73 -9.74
N GLU A 105 -18.86 0.31 -9.28
CA GLU A 105 -19.39 0.67 -7.95
C GLU A 105 -18.49 0.17 -6.82
N ARG A 106 -18.00 -1.08 -6.90
CA ARG A 106 -17.06 -1.65 -5.93
C ARG A 106 -15.74 -0.90 -5.93
N GLN A 107 -15.18 -0.56 -7.10
CA GLN A 107 -13.94 0.21 -7.20
C GLN A 107 -14.09 1.60 -6.58
N GLN A 108 -15.20 2.29 -6.87
CA GLN A 108 -15.51 3.57 -6.24
C GLN A 108 -15.58 3.43 -4.71
N ARG A 109 -16.30 2.41 -4.21
CA ARG A 109 -16.43 2.19 -2.77
C ARG A 109 -15.11 1.87 -2.09
N ILE A 110 -14.24 1.09 -2.73
CA ILE A 110 -12.88 0.82 -2.25
C ILE A 110 -12.08 2.12 -2.17
N SER A 111 -12.13 2.97 -3.20
CA SER A 111 -11.45 4.26 -3.21
C SER A 111 -11.93 5.17 -2.07
N GLU A 112 -13.24 5.27 -1.85
CA GLU A 112 -13.83 6.04 -0.75
C GLU A 112 -13.37 5.53 0.63
N LEU A 113 -13.34 4.21 0.83
CA LEU A 113 -12.92 3.60 2.09
C LEU A 113 -11.42 3.83 2.36
N LEU A 114 -10.58 3.73 1.33
CA LEU A 114 -9.14 3.99 1.44
C LEU A 114 -8.86 5.45 1.80
N GLN A 115 -9.55 6.39 1.15
CA GLN A 115 -9.41 7.82 1.45
C GLN A 115 -9.96 8.19 2.83
N GLY A 116 -11.16 7.70 3.17
CA GLY A 116 -11.92 8.18 4.33
C GLY A 116 -11.63 7.48 5.66
N LYS A 117 -11.14 6.24 5.67
CA LYS A 117 -10.91 5.49 6.93
C LYS A 117 -9.44 5.26 7.26
N VAL A 118 -8.62 4.99 6.25
CA VAL A 118 -7.20 4.66 6.47
C VAL A 118 -6.36 5.91 6.25
N GLY A 119 -6.56 6.64 5.14
CA GLY A 119 -5.77 7.82 4.82
C GLY A 119 -5.85 8.94 5.86
N SER A 120 -7.06 9.45 6.15
CA SER A 120 -7.24 10.60 7.03
C SER A 120 -6.82 10.33 8.49
N ALA A 121 -7.32 9.27 9.10
CA ALA A 121 -7.06 8.98 10.51
C ALA A 121 -5.59 8.62 10.80
N LEU A 122 -4.91 7.90 9.89
CA LEU A 122 -3.46 7.68 10.02
C LEU A 122 -2.68 8.96 9.85
N LEU A 123 -3.03 9.79 8.86
CA LEU A 123 -2.38 11.07 8.63
C LEU A 123 -2.56 12.03 9.82
N GLU A 124 -3.77 12.12 10.37
CA GLU A 124 -4.06 12.91 11.57
C GLU A 124 -3.26 12.42 12.77
N ARG A 125 -3.21 11.09 12.98
CA ARG A 125 -2.40 10.50 14.05
C ARG A 125 -0.91 10.78 13.84
N GLU A 126 -0.39 10.62 12.64
CA GLU A 126 1.02 10.84 12.32
C GLU A 126 1.41 12.31 12.51
N ASN A 127 0.57 13.24 12.04
CA ASN A 127 0.75 14.67 12.29
C ASN A 127 0.75 15.01 13.78
N HIS A 128 -0.14 14.39 14.57
CA HIS A 128 -0.15 14.57 16.02
C HIS A 128 1.12 14.03 16.69
N HIS A 129 1.63 12.86 16.26
CA HIS A 129 2.90 12.34 16.76
C HIS A 129 4.07 13.26 16.40
N VAL A 130 4.12 13.78 15.18
CA VAL A 130 5.15 14.75 14.76
C VAL A 130 5.10 16.01 15.63
N GLU A 131 3.91 16.53 15.92
CA GLU A 131 3.74 17.69 16.81
C GLU A 131 4.24 17.40 18.23
N VAL A 132 3.88 16.25 18.81
CA VAL A 132 4.31 15.85 20.15
C VAL A 132 5.83 15.65 20.21
N VAL A 133 6.41 14.99 19.19
CA VAL A 133 7.86 14.80 19.09
C VAL A 133 8.58 16.14 18.96
N GLY A 134 8.03 17.10 18.21
CA GLY A 134 8.56 18.47 18.13
C GLY A 134 8.65 19.13 19.51
N LYS A 135 7.54 19.14 20.26
CA LYS A 135 7.48 19.72 21.62
C LYS A 135 8.45 19.04 22.59
N LEU A 136 8.54 17.72 22.53
CA LEU A 136 9.49 16.96 23.36
C LEU A 136 10.94 17.29 23.02
N THR A 137 11.24 17.46 21.74
CA THR A 137 12.59 17.83 21.28
C THR A 137 12.98 19.22 21.80
N GLU A 138 12.07 20.20 21.72
CA GLU A 138 12.29 21.54 22.28
C GLU A 138 12.57 21.47 23.79
N HIS A 139 11.77 20.72 24.55
CA HIS A 139 11.97 20.60 25.99
C HIS A 139 13.28 19.88 26.36
N ILE A 140 13.69 18.87 25.59
CA ILE A 140 15.00 18.22 25.77
C ILE A 140 16.12 19.25 25.55
N THR A 141 16.05 20.06 24.50
CA THR A 141 17.09 21.08 24.26
C THR A 141 17.14 22.15 25.36
N GLU A 142 16.02 22.53 25.94
CA GLU A 142 15.98 23.43 27.12
C GLU A 142 16.66 22.78 28.32
N LEU A 143 16.30 21.54 28.65
CA LEU A 143 16.88 20.81 29.79
C LEU A 143 18.38 20.58 29.61
N GLU A 144 18.84 20.27 28.39
CA GLU A 144 20.27 20.14 28.08
C GLU A 144 21.02 21.46 28.32
N SER A 145 20.42 22.60 27.97
CA SER A 145 20.98 23.93 28.24
C SER A 145 21.03 24.24 29.74
N GLU A 146 20.01 23.86 30.52
CA GLU A 146 20.00 24.05 31.97
C GLU A 146 21.06 23.18 32.66
N VAL A 147 21.17 21.92 32.25
CA VAL A 147 22.20 21.00 32.76
C VAL A 147 23.60 21.54 32.46
N GLU A 148 23.84 22.07 31.27
CA GLU A 148 25.12 22.67 30.90
C GLU A 148 25.45 23.88 31.77
N LYS A 149 24.46 24.74 32.05
CA LYS A 149 24.63 25.87 32.97
C LYS A 149 25.01 25.41 34.38
N TRP A 150 24.32 24.42 34.94
CA TRP A 150 24.64 23.91 36.27
C TRP A 150 26.01 23.24 36.34
N LYS A 151 26.45 22.57 35.27
CA LYS A 151 27.83 22.04 35.18
C LYS A 151 28.86 23.17 35.25
N GLN A 152 28.66 24.23 34.48
CA GLN A 152 29.56 25.39 34.49
C GLN A 152 29.60 26.07 35.87
N GLU A 153 28.45 26.22 36.53
CA GLU A 153 28.38 26.76 37.89
C GLU A 153 29.12 25.85 38.89
N ALA A 154 28.96 24.53 38.78
CA ALA A 154 29.64 23.57 39.65
C ALA A 154 31.17 23.63 39.49
N GLU A 155 31.69 23.70 38.25
CA GLU A 155 33.13 23.86 38.00
C GLU A 155 33.69 25.16 38.60
N VAL A 156 32.92 26.25 38.58
CA VAL A 156 33.30 27.51 39.20
C VAL A 156 33.40 27.36 40.71
N TRP A 157 32.40 26.73 41.34
CA TRP A 157 32.41 26.49 42.79
C TRP A 157 33.53 25.54 43.24
N GLU A 158 33.85 24.52 42.45
CA GLU A 158 34.98 23.62 42.71
C GLU A 158 36.31 24.41 42.74
N LYS A 159 36.56 25.27 41.74
CA LYS A 159 37.75 26.15 41.72
C LYS A 159 37.79 27.11 42.91
N VAL A 160 36.65 27.62 43.37
CA VAL A 160 36.57 28.46 44.57
C VAL A 160 36.93 27.66 45.81
N ALA A 161 36.38 26.45 45.96
CA ALA A 161 36.66 25.55 47.07
C ALA A 161 38.15 25.16 47.13
N GLU A 162 38.75 24.81 45.98
CA GLU A 162 40.19 24.53 45.87
C GLU A 162 41.05 25.71 46.34
N LYS A 163 40.72 26.94 45.91
CA LYS A 163 41.45 28.15 46.33
C LYS A 163 41.31 28.43 47.82
N GLN A 164 40.11 28.26 48.37
CA GLN A 164 39.86 28.44 49.80
C GLN A 164 40.63 27.40 50.61
N LEU A 165 40.63 26.14 50.19
CA LEU A 165 41.39 25.06 50.84
C LEU A 165 42.89 25.34 50.79
N ALA A 166 43.43 25.76 49.64
CA ALA A 166 44.84 26.13 49.52
C ALA A 166 45.22 27.29 50.46
N THR A 167 44.35 28.30 50.57
CA THR A 167 44.56 29.44 51.48
C THR A 167 44.51 29.00 52.94
N ALA A 168 43.58 28.12 53.30
CA ALA A 168 43.47 27.58 54.66
C ALA A 168 44.72 26.77 55.03
N ILE A 169 45.20 25.91 54.13
CA ILE A 169 46.46 25.15 54.31
C ILE A 169 47.65 26.10 54.51
N GLU A 170 47.76 27.16 53.72
CA GLU A 170 48.82 28.16 53.88
C GLU A 170 48.75 28.85 55.25
N LEU A 171 47.55 29.26 55.68
CA LEU A 171 47.33 29.89 56.98
C LEU A 171 47.65 28.96 58.15
N GLU A 172 47.23 27.69 58.08
CA GLU A 172 47.54 26.67 59.10
C GLU A 172 49.01 26.27 59.14
N ALA A 173 49.76 26.50 58.05
CA ALA A 173 51.21 26.26 58.00
C ALA A 173 52.05 27.40 58.60
N ARG A 174 51.45 28.57 58.89
CA ARG A 174 52.20 29.73 59.42
C ARG A 174 52.78 29.43 60.80
N THR A 175 54.06 29.73 60.95
CA THR A 175 54.81 29.60 62.19
C THR A 175 55.21 30.98 62.71
N VAL A 176 55.28 31.12 64.04
CA VAL A 176 55.72 32.35 64.70
C VAL A 176 57.15 32.17 65.19
N LYS A 177 58.03 33.16 64.94
CA LYS A 177 59.36 33.23 65.57
C LYS A 177 59.28 34.05 66.85
N LEU A 178 59.58 33.43 67.99
CA LEU A 178 59.63 34.15 69.27
C LEU A 178 60.99 34.86 69.43
N PRO A 179 61.01 36.07 70.03
CA PRO A 179 62.25 36.72 70.43
C PRO A 179 63.13 35.82 71.31
N GLU A 180 64.44 36.07 71.31
CA GLU A 180 65.35 35.43 72.26
C GLU A 180 64.90 35.74 73.70
N SER A 181 64.84 34.71 74.53
CA SER A 181 64.51 34.88 75.93
C SER A 181 65.72 35.47 76.66
N PHE A 182 65.47 36.39 77.57
CA PHE A 182 66.52 37.01 78.38
C PHE A 182 66.23 36.78 79.87
N LYS A 183 67.27 36.81 80.71
CA LYS A 183 67.14 36.66 82.16
C LYS A 183 67.01 38.03 82.81
N LEU A 184 65.99 38.21 83.65
CA LEU A 184 65.78 39.43 84.44
C LEU A 184 66.75 39.52 85.64
N ALA A 185 67.22 40.73 85.96
CA ALA A 185 68.04 41.03 87.15
C ALA A 185 67.17 41.45 88.34
N LYS A 186 67.65 41.25 89.58
CA LYS A 186 66.91 41.26 90.86
C LYS A 186 66.11 42.52 91.24
N SER A 187 66.16 43.63 90.49
CA SER A 187 65.33 44.80 90.77
C SER A 187 64.83 45.47 89.49
N SER A 188 63.73 44.97 88.95
CA SER A 188 62.97 45.65 87.91
C SER A 188 61.62 46.08 88.46
N SER A 189 61.60 47.11 89.31
CA SER A 189 60.34 47.73 89.75
C SER A 189 59.71 48.45 88.55
N GLY A 190 58.63 47.88 88.00
CA GLY A 190 57.83 48.47 86.91
C GLY A 190 57.67 47.61 85.66
N LEU A 191 58.26 46.41 85.58
CA LEU A 191 58.08 45.49 84.44
C LEU A 191 57.03 44.41 84.75
N THR A 192 56.10 44.19 83.81
CA THR A 192 55.20 43.03 83.80
C THR A 192 55.79 42.00 82.83
N CYS A 193 56.10 40.79 83.31
CA CYS A 193 56.65 39.70 82.51
C CYS A 193 55.83 38.42 82.74
N TYR A 194 55.77 37.56 81.72
CA TYR A 194 55.16 36.23 81.80
C TYR A 194 56.26 35.18 81.88
N TYR A 195 56.00 34.06 82.56
CA TYR A 195 56.93 32.94 82.57
C TYR A 195 56.94 32.25 81.20
N ALA A 196 58.12 31.80 80.75
CA ALA A 196 58.29 31.27 79.40
C ALA A 196 57.45 30.00 79.15
N ASP A 197 57.35 29.13 80.13
CA ASP A 197 56.51 27.93 80.12
C ASP A 197 55.01 28.26 80.08
N GLU A 198 54.56 29.31 80.78
CA GLU A 198 53.18 29.79 80.70
C GLU A 198 52.86 30.34 79.30
N VAL A 199 53.80 31.06 78.68
CA VAL A 199 53.65 31.56 77.30
C VAL A 199 53.64 30.40 76.30
N ASP A 200 54.54 29.44 76.42
CA ASP A 200 54.61 28.27 75.53
C ASP A 200 53.35 27.38 75.67
N ALA A 201 52.85 27.19 76.89
CA ALA A 201 51.60 26.48 77.16
C ALA A 201 50.39 27.22 76.58
N ALA A 202 50.33 28.55 76.71
CA ALA A 202 49.26 29.37 76.14
C ALA A 202 49.28 29.36 74.60
N LEU A 203 50.47 29.44 73.98
CA LEU A 203 50.63 29.35 72.52
C LEU A 203 50.21 27.98 71.99
N THR A 204 50.59 26.91 72.68
CA THR A 204 50.20 25.53 72.33
C THR A 204 48.70 25.32 72.50
N ALA A 205 48.11 25.79 73.60
CA ALA A 205 46.67 25.72 73.85
C ALA A 205 45.86 26.52 72.80
N ALA A 206 46.43 27.60 72.27
CA ALA A 206 45.86 28.37 71.16
C ALA A 206 46.14 27.77 69.77
N GLY A 207 46.87 26.65 69.68
CA GLY A 207 47.22 25.97 68.42
C GLY A 207 48.25 26.72 67.57
N ILE A 208 49.01 27.65 68.15
CA ILE A 208 50.01 28.45 67.44
C ILE A 208 51.30 27.66 67.28
N LYS A 209 51.73 27.42 66.04
CA LYS A 209 53.00 26.76 65.73
C LYS A 209 54.15 27.75 65.91
N VAL A 210 55.15 27.39 66.71
CA VAL A 210 56.36 28.21 66.95
C VAL A 210 57.54 27.53 66.26
N GLU A 211 58.38 28.31 65.56
CA GLU A 211 59.61 27.78 64.97
C GLU A 211 60.59 27.33 66.08
N ALA A 212 61.22 26.17 65.91
CA ALA A 212 62.28 25.74 66.80
C ALA A 212 63.46 26.73 66.72
N LYS A 213 63.97 27.15 67.90
CA LYS A 213 65.13 28.04 68.03
C LYS A 213 66.43 27.37 67.62
#